data_AF-A0A920UNF1-F1
#
_entry.id   AF-A0A920UNF1-F1
#
_cell.length_a   1.000
_cell.length_b   1.000
_cell.length_c   1.000
_cell.angle_alpha   90.00
_cell.angle_beta   90.00
_cell.angle_gamma   90.00
#
_symmetry.space_group_name_H-M   'P 1'
#
loop_
_entity.id
_entity.type
_entity.pdbx_description
1 polymer ?
#
loop_
_entity_poly.entity_id
_entity_poly.type
_entity_poly.pdbx_seq_one_letter_code
_entity_poly.pdbx_strand_id
1 'polypeptide(L)'
;MVVLLMGTWVATNSMGDWWTCLGVWVLGYWMKQGGWPRPPLILALVLGGLMENNFQLTTQIYGSYEWLYNRPIVVVIEILIVLTVVFAVRGILGPRKEDSSSEAGEGAARNALISAPLATGLIVVFTIAYGVTLGFQEAATAQFPNLILLGALPLSFWILVQDGRAAFTAVNSTGDFRSAWQVASTKAALPSSLVFIGFIVATIGLAYLVGQLVALSLFVFAYLKVWGGYRWPTSVLYAACALLVVWGFYGQLMRLLFHPSVLFG
;
A
#
# COMPACT_ATOMS: atom_id res chain seq x y z
N MET A 1 -8.08 5.96 13.17
CA MET A 1 -8.09 7.05 12.16
C MET A 1 -7.63 8.37 12.75
N VAL A 2 -8.26 8.90 13.80
CA VAL A 2 -7.80 10.16 14.44
C VAL A 2 -6.31 10.14 14.79
N VAL A 3 -5.82 9.07 15.42
CA VAL A 3 -4.39 8.91 15.74
C VAL A 3 -3.51 8.82 14.49
N LEU A 4 -3.99 8.22 13.39
CA LEU A 4 -3.22 8.12 12.15
C LEU A 4 -3.09 9.50 11.47
N LEU A 5 -4.21 10.22 11.34
CA LEU A 5 -4.22 11.58 10.78
C LEU A 5 -3.40 12.55 11.64
N MET A 6 -3.52 12.46 12.97
CA MET A 6 -2.68 13.27 13.85
C MET A 6 -1.21 12.85 13.82
N GLY A 7 -0.92 11.55 13.69
CA GLY A 7 0.45 11.05 13.54
C GLY A 7 1.14 11.57 12.30
N THR A 8 0.45 11.64 11.16
CA THR A 8 1.02 12.24 9.95
C THR A 8 1.14 13.76 10.07
N TRP A 9 0.19 14.41 10.74
CA TRP A 9 0.29 15.85 11.04
C TRP A 9 1.53 16.19 11.88
N VAL A 10 1.86 15.37 12.89
CA VAL A 10 3.02 15.60 13.76
C VAL A 10 4.33 15.68 12.98
N ALA A 11 4.42 14.98 11.84
CA ALA A 11 5.65 14.91 11.06
C ALA A 11 6.01 16.23 10.35
N THR A 12 5.05 16.87 9.69
CA THR A 12 5.33 18.07 8.85
C THR A 12 4.41 19.25 9.10
N ASN A 13 3.36 19.10 9.92
CA ASN A 13 2.28 20.09 10.10
C ASN A 13 1.65 20.55 8.78
N SER A 14 1.63 19.67 7.77
CA SER A 14 1.05 19.96 6.46
C SER A 14 -0.24 19.18 6.24
N MET A 15 -1.24 19.85 5.67
CA MET A 15 -2.47 19.21 5.26
C MET A 15 -2.26 18.28 4.05
N GLY A 16 -1.16 18.45 3.31
CA GLY A 16 -0.73 17.52 2.27
C GLY A 16 -0.50 16.10 2.80
N ASP A 17 -0.07 15.96 4.05
CA ASP A 17 0.22 14.66 4.65
C ASP A 17 -1.04 13.83 4.93
N TRP A 18 -2.18 14.49 5.11
CA TRP A 18 -3.47 13.82 5.23
C TRP A 18 -3.90 13.22 3.88
N TRP A 19 -3.65 13.94 2.79
CA TRP A 19 -3.94 13.46 1.44
C TRP A 19 -3.00 12.34 1.02
N THR A 20 -1.69 12.43 1.31
CA THR A 20 -0.74 11.34 1.02
C THR A 20 -1.06 10.11 1.86
N CYS A 21 -1.38 10.28 3.15
CA CYS A 21 -1.83 9.19 4.01
C CYS A 21 -3.08 8.50 3.47
N LEU A 22 -4.07 9.27 3.00
CA LEU A 22 -5.27 8.74 2.36
C LEU A 22 -4.91 7.98 1.08
N GLY A 23 -4.04 8.54 0.23
CA GLY A 23 -3.59 7.89 -1.00
C GLY A 23 -2.92 6.53 -0.75
N VAL A 24 -1.98 6.47 0.20
CA VAL A 24 -1.32 5.23 0.60
C VAL A 24 -2.30 4.24 1.23
N TRP A 25 -3.25 4.72 2.03
CA TRP A 25 -4.31 3.88 2.60
C TRP A 25 -5.22 3.28 1.52
N VAL A 26 -5.65 4.07 0.54
CA VAL A 26 -6.48 3.61 -0.59
C VAL A 26 -5.72 2.58 -1.43
N LEU A 27 -4.45 2.86 -1.74
CA LEU A 27 -3.59 1.91 -2.44
C LEU A 27 -3.45 0.60 -1.66
N GLY A 28 -3.17 0.67 -0.35
CA GLY A 28 -3.09 -0.52 0.49
C GLY A 28 -4.40 -1.28 0.57
N TYR A 29 -5.54 -0.59 0.65
CA TYR A 29 -6.86 -1.22 0.58
C TYR A 29 -7.03 -1.96 -0.76
N TRP A 30 -6.69 -1.31 -1.88
CA TRP A 30 -6.81 -1.90 -3.21
C TRP A 30 -5.93 -3.15 -3.38
N MET A 31 -4.70 -3.11 -2.86
CA MET A 31 -3.79 -4.27 -2.84
C MET A 31 -4.37 -5.47 -2.10
N LYS A 32 -5.00 -5.27 -0.94
CA LYS A 32 -5.65 -6.37 -0.20
C LYS A 32 -6.80 -6.98 -0.97
N GLN A 33 -7.59 -6.16 -1.66
CA GLN A 33 -8.69 -6.68 -2.47
C GLN A 33 -8.22 -7.40 -3.73
N GLY A 34 -7.05 -7.04 -4.26
CA GLY A 34 -6.39 -7.75 -5.35
C GLY A 34 -5.58 -8.97 -4.93
N GLY A 35 -5.42 -9.23 -3.63
CA GLY A 35 -4.57 -10.32 -3.13
C GLY A 35 -3.06 -10.05 -3.31
N TRP A 36 -2.64 -8.79 -3.22
CA TRP A 36 -1.22 -8.41 -3.25
C TRP A 36 -0.69 -8.24 -1.83
N PRO A 37 0.47 -8.84 -1.50
CA PRO A 37 1.05 -8.71 -0.16
C PRO A 37 1.55 -7.27 0.04
N ARG A 38 0.97 -6.57 1.01
CA ARG A 38 1.33 -5.18 1.36
C ARG A 38 2.70 -5.06 2.03
N PRO A 39 3.07 -5.91 3.01
CA PRO A 39 4.32 -5.74 3.74
C PRO A 39 5.58 -5.73 2.85
N PRO A 40 5.72 -6.62 1.83
CA PRO A 40 6.86 -6.58 0.92
C PRO A 40 7.01 -5.27 0.14
N LEU A 41 5.90 -4.62 -0.23
CA LEU A 41 5.96 -3.35 -0.97
C LEU A 41 6.51 -2.24 -0.08
N ILE A 42 6.04 -2.17 1.17
CA ILE A 42 6.55 -1.21 2.16
C ILE A 42 8.03 -1.49 2.45
N LEU A 43 8.40 -2.76 2.61
CA LEU A 43 9.79 -3.16 2.82
C LEU A 43 10.67 -2.73 1.63
N ALA A 44 10.24 -2.97 0.39
CA ALA A 44 10.96 -2.56 -0.80
C ALA A 44 11.12 -1.03 -0.89
N LEU A 45 10.09 -0.26 -0.52
CA LEU A 45 10.14 1.21 -0.50
C LEU A 45 11.17 1.74 0.52
N VAL A 46 11.18 1.17 1.72
CA VAL A 46 12.07 1.63 2.81
C VAL A 46 13.51 1.14 2.62
N LEU A 47 13.69 -0.11 2.17
CA LEU A 47 15.02 -0.70 2.00
C LEU A 47 15.64 -0.38 0.64
N GLY A 48 14.88 0.11 -0.34
CA GLY A 48 15.39 0.33 -1.71
C GLY A 48 16.63 1.21 -1.76
N GLY A 49 16.59 2.36 -1.07
CA GLY A 49 17.75 3.27 -1.01
C GLY A 49 18.94 2.69 -0.26
N LEU A 50 18.69 1.92 0.81
CA LEU A 50 19.75 1.24 1.55
C LEU A 50 20.40 0.15 0.68
N MET A 51 19.60 -0.60 -0.06
CA MET A 51 20.07 -1.67 -0.95
C MET A 51 20.90 -1.09 -2.09
N GLU A 52 20.49 0.03 -2.68
CA GLU A 52 21.26 0.71 -3.73
C GLU A 52 22.61 1.21 -3.20
N ASN A 53 22.60 1.91 -2.07
CA ASN A 53 23.85 2.41 -1.49
C ASN A 53 24.84 1.28 -1.17
N ASN A 54 24.37 0.17 -0.60
CA ASN A 54 25.23 -0.98 -0.31
C ASN A 54 25.71 -1.70 -1.59
N PHE A 55 24.87 -1.77 -2.62
CA PHE A 55 25.25 -2.33 -3.91
C PHE A 55 26.36 -1.50 -4.56
N GLN A 56 26.20 -0.17 -4.64
CA GLN A 56 27.20 0.73 -5.22
C GLN A 56 28.53 0.71 -4.46
N LEU A 57 28.48 0.71 -3.12
CA LEU A 57 29.69 0.60 -2.28
C LEU A 57 30.45 -0.71 -2.55
N THR A 58 29.73 -1.84 -2.66
CA THR A 58 30.34 -3.15 -2.90
C THR A 58 31.00 -3.21 -4.28
N THR A 59 30.30 -2.74 -5.30
CA THR A 59 30.78 -2.66 -6.69
C THR A 59 32.00 -1.73 -6.83
N GLN A 60 32.05 -0.62 -6.09
CA GLN A 60 33.20 0.29 -6.11
C GLN A 60 34.45 -0.32 -5.44
N ILE A 61 34.28 -1.06 -4.35
CA ILE A 61 35.42 -1.65 -3.60
C ILE A 61 36.00 -2.87 -4.32
N TYR A 62 35.14 -3.73 -4.87
CA TYR A 62 35.52 -5.05 -5.36
C TYR A 62 35.44 -5.21 -6.89
N GLY A 63 35.19 -4.14 -7.63
CA GLY A 63 34.94 -4.21 -9.07
C GLY A 63 33.50 -4.63 -9.40
N SER A 64 33.12 -4.55 -10.67
CA SER A 64 31.70 -4.58 -11.08
C SER A 64 30.92 -5.82 -10.64
N TYR A 65 31.37 -7.01 -11.03
CA TYR A 65 30.69 -8.29 -10.76
C TYR A 65 31.59 -9.36 -10.14
N GLU A 66 32.86 -9.03 -9.90
CA GLU A 66 33.85 -9.97 -9.36
C GLU A 66 33.51 -10.42 -7.94
N TRP A 67 32.90 -9.54 -7.14
CA TRP A 67 32.48 -9.84 -5.77
C TRP A 67 31.44 -10.96 -5.68
N LEU A 68 30.69 -11.21 -6.75
CA LEU A 68 29.64 -12.22 -6.81
C LEU A 68 30.23 -13.64 -6.77
N TYR A 69 31.35 -13.85 -7.47
CA TYR A 69 31.97 -15.16 -7.64
C TYR A 69 33.23 -15.36 -6.78
N ASN A 70 33.98 -14.29 -6.49
CA ASN A 70 35.25 -14.38 -5.76
C ASN A 70 35.09 -14.45 -4.23
N ARG A 71 33.87 -14.33 -3.70
CA ARG A 71 33.59 -14.35 -2.27
C ARG A 71 32.77 -15.59 -1.89
N PRO A 72 33.36 -16.57 -1.19
CA PRO A 72 32.67 -17.84 -0.90
C PRO A 72 31.41 -17.66 -0.05
N ILE A 73 31.37 -16.66 0.84
CA ILE A 73 30.18 -16.35 1.65
C ILE A 73 29.02 -15.88 0.76
N VAL A 74 29.29 -15.07 -0.26
CA VAL A 74 28.26 -14.55 -1.18
C VAL A 74 27.66 -15.71 -1.98
N VAL A 75 28.49 -16.59 -2.54
CA VAL A 75 28.05 -17.78 -3.28
C VAL A 75 27.14 -18.68 -2.42
N VAL A 76 27.48 -18.90 -1.14
CA VAL A 76 26.64 -19.69 -0.23
C VAL A 76 25.27 -19.02 -0.02
N ILE A 77 25.24 -17.69 0.18
CA ILE A 77 23.99 -16.93 0.35
C ILE A 77 23.14 -17.00 -0.93
N GLU A 78 23.74 -16.85 -2.12
CA GLU A 78 23.04 -16.96 -3.39
C GLU A 78 22.38 -18.33 -3.59
N ILE A 79 23.11 -19.41 -3.27
CA ILE A 79 22.57 -20.77 -3.33
C ILE A 79 21.36 -20.91 -2.40
N LEU A 80 21.44 -20.37 -1.17
CA LEU A 80 20.32 -20.38 -0.23
C LEU A 80 19.12 -19.58 -0.74
N ILE A 81 19.34 -18.42 -1.37
CA ILE A 81 18.27 -17.62 -1.98
C ILE A 81 17.59 -18.41 -3.11
N VAL A 82 18.36 -18.98 -4.02
CA VAL A 82 17.82 -19.79 -5.13
C VAL A 82 17.02 -20.98 -4.59
N LEU A 83 17.57 -21.69 -3.59
CA LEU A 83 16.92 -22.84 -2.98
C LEU A 83 15.60 -22.46 -2.29
N THR A 84 15.59 -21.37 -1.52
CA THR A 84 14.36 -20.88 -0.84
C THR A 84 13.30 -20.44 -1.85
N VAL A 85 13.68 -19.75 -2.93
CA VAL A 85 12.74 -19.37 -4.00
C VAL A 85 12.18 -20.61 -4.69
N VAL A 86 13.01 -21.59 -5.05
CA VAL A 86 12.55 -22.84 -5.68
C VAL A 86 11.59 -23.61 -4.77
N PHE A 87 11.90 -23.73 -3.47
CA PHE A 87 10.99 -24.38 -2.52
C PHE A 87 9.68 -23.60 -2.34
N ALA A 88 9.72 -22.27 -2.27
CA ALA A 88 8.52 -21.44 -2.18
C ALA A 88 7.63 -21.59 -3.41
N VAL A 89 8.21 -21.54 -4.61
CA VAL A 89 7.48 -21.71 -5.87
C VAL A 89 6.87 -23.11 -5.95
N ARG A 90 7.61 -24.17 -5.60
CA ARG A 90 7.09 -25.55 -5.56
C ARG A 90 5.99 -25.73 -4.52
N GLY A 91 6.09 -25.09 -3.36
CA GLY A 91 5.06 -25.10 -2.33
C GLY A 91 3.76 -24.40 -2.75
N ILE A 92 3.87 -23.38 -3.61
CA ILE A 92 2.71 -22.66 -4.18
C ILE A 92 2.06 -23.45 -5.34
N LEU A 93 2.85 -24.18 -6.15
CA LEU A 93 2.34 -25.04 -7.24
C LEU A 93 1.89 -26.44 -6.79
N GLY A 94 2.28 -26.91 -5.61
CA GLY A 94 1.84 -28.19 -5.07
C GLY A 94 0.36 -28.16 -4.65
N PRO A 95 -0.35 -29.30 -4.65
CA PRO A 95 -1.72 -29.36 -4.15
C PRO A 95 -1.74 -28.99 -2.67
N ARG A 96 -2.21 -27.77 -2.38
CA ARG A 96 -2.27 -27.21 -1.04
C ARG A 96 -3.25 -28.05 -0.20
N LYS A 97 -2.72 -28.81 0.76
CA LYS A 97 -3.53 -29.35 1.86
C LYS A 97 -4.04 -28.17 2.67
N GLU A 98 -5.34 -28.16 2.90
CA GLU A 98 -6.09 -27.12 3.57
C GLU A 98 -5.81 -27.13 5.08
N ASP A 99 -4.58 -26.79 5.47
CA ASP A 99 -4.22 -26.64 6.89
C ASP A 99 -4.60 -25.23 7.35
N SER A 100 -5.64 -25.20 8.18
CA SER A 100 -6.41 -24.05 8.66
C SER A 100 -5.74 -23.22 9.78
N SER A 101 -4.40 -23.19 9.85
CA SER A 101 -3.69 -22.56 10.99
C SER A 101 -2.53 -21.63 10.65
N SER A 102 -2.26 -21.34 9.38
CA SER A 102 -1.45 -20.18 9.00
C SER A 102 -2.41 -19.11 8.53
N GLU A 103 -2.42 -17.93 9.19
CA GLU A 103 -3.10 -16.74 8.69
C GLU A 103 -2.88 -16.67 7.18
N ALA A 104 -3.91 -17.06 6.42
CA ALA A 104 -3.80 -17.25 5.00
C ALA A 104 -3.30 -15.92 4.44
N GLY A 105 -2.04 -15.90 4.01
CA GLY A 105 -1.34 -14.67 3.66
C GLY A 105 -2.26 -13.78 2.84
N GLU A 106 -2.26 -12.48 3.13
CA GLU A 106 -3.14 -11.43 2.56
C GLU A 106 -3.25 -11.42 1.02
N GLY A 107 -2.60 -12.35 0.31
CA GLY A 107 -2.72 -12.63 -1.12
C GLY A 107 -3.52 -13.87 -1.57
N ALA A 108 -4.21 -14.60 -0.67
CA ALA A 108 -4.98 -15.78 -1.06
C ALA A 108 -6.36 -15.47 -1.71
N ALA A 109 -6.96 -14.32 -1.37
CA ALA A 109 -8.24 -13.90 -1.95
C ALA A 109 -8.02 -13.20 -3.31
N ARG A 110 -7.87 -13.98 -4.37
CA ARG A 110 -7.67 -13.45 -5.73
C ARG A 110 -9.00 -13.03 -6.36
N ASN A 111 -9.29 -11.72 -6.36
CA ASN A 111 -10.25 -11.13 -7.29
C ASN A 111 -9.50 -10.60 -8.52
N ALA A 112 -9.39 -11.42 -9.58
CA ALA A 112 -8.64 -11.09 -10.79
C ALA A 112 -9.06 -9.77 -11.45
N LEU A 113 -10.36 -9.45 -11.39
CA LEU A 113 -10.90 -8.17 -11.91
C LEU A 113 -10.40 -6.94 -11.14
N ILE A 114 -10.04 -7.09 -9.87
CA ILE A 114 -9.58 -6.00 -9.00
C ILE A 114 -8.05 -5.91 -9.00
N SER A 115 -7.36 -7.03 -9.21
CA SER A 115 -5.90 -7.07 -9.33
C SER A 115 -5.38 -6.64 -10.71
N ALA A 116 -6.16 -6.82 -11.78
CA ALA A 116 -5.73 -6.48 -13.14
C ALA A 116 -5.34 -5.00 -13.32
N PRO A 117 -6.08 -3.99 -12.80
CA PRO A 117 -5.63 -2.60 -12.85
C PRO A 117 -4.32 -2.36 -12.10
N LEU A 118 -4.12 -3.03 -10.96
CA LEU A 118 -2.89 -2.91 -10.16
C LEU A 118 -1.68 -3.53 -10.90
N ALA A 119 -1.86 -4.71 -11.49
CA ALA A 119 -0.84 -5.34 -12.34
C ALA A 119 -0.49 -4.46 -13.55
N THR A 120 -1.50 -3.83 -14.16
CA THR A 120 -1.32 -2.88 -15.26
C THR A 120 -0.55 -1.64 -14.81
N GLY A 121 -0.89 -1.07 -13.66
CA GLY A 121 -0.14 0.05 -13.08
C GLY A 121 1.33 -0.32 -12.84
N LEU A 122 1.60 -1.52 -12.33
CA LEU A 122 2.95 -1.97 -12.03
C LEU A 122 3.81 -2.15 -13.30
N ILE A 123 3.28 -2.77 -14.37
CA ILE A 123 4.03 -2.89 -15.63
C ILE A 123 4.32 -1.52 -16.23
N VAL A 124 3.38 -0.56 -16.13
CA VAL A 124 3.57 0.81 -16.62
C VAL A 124 4.68 1.50 -15.84
N VAL A 125 4.66 1.40 -14.51
CA VAL A 125 5.73 1.95 -13.65
C VAL A 125 7.09 1.37 -14.01
N PHE A 126 7.21 0.05 -14.19
CA PHE A 126 8.48 -0.56 -14.58
C PHE A 126 8.91 -0.20 -16.01
N THR A 127 7.96 -0.02 -16.93
CA THR A 127 8.27 0.42 -18.30
C THR A 127 8.77 1.87 -18.31
N ILE A 128 8.15 2.75 -17.53
CA ILE A 128 8.61 4.13 -17.34
C ILE A 128 10.01 4.12 -16.70
N ALA A 129 10.22 3.32 -15.66
CA ALA A 129 11.51 3.20 -15.00
C ALA A 129 12.61 2.69 -15.96
N TYR A 130 12.29 1.76 -16.85
CA TYR A 130 13.20 1.35 -17.92
C TYR A 130 13.54 2.51 -18.85
N GLY A 131 12.54 3.29 -19.29
CA GLY A 131 12.76 4.50 -20.08
C GLY A 131 13.64 5.54 -19.38
N VAL A 132 13.46 5.74 -18.08
CA VAL A 132 14.29 6.65 -17.27
C VAL A 132 15.73 6.15 -17.18
N THR A 133 15.93 4.84 -17.00
CA THR A 133 17.27 4.24 -16.90
C THR A 133 18.08 4.40 -18.19
N LEU A 134 17.44 4.44 -19.36
CA LEU A 134 18.13 4.69 -20.64
C LEU A 134 18.73 6.12 -20.73
N GLY A 135 18.22 7.06 -19.93
CA GLY A 135 18.71 8.44 -19.91
C GLY A 135 19.95 8.67 -19.04
N PHE A 136 20.46 7.64 -18.36
CA PHE A 136 21.57 7.80 -17.43
C PHE A 136 22.91 7.87 -18.18
N GLN A 137 23.72 8.90 -17.88
CA GLN A 137 24.99 9.14 -18.56
C GLN A 137 26.10 8.17 -18.12
N GLU A 138 26.06 7.69 -16.88
CA GLU A 138 27.05 6.76 -16.34
C GLU A 138 26.45 5.35 -16.20
N ALA A 139 27.14 4.38 -16.79
CA ALA A 139 26.75 2.97 -16.72
C ALA A 139 26.70 2.45 -15.28
N ALA A 140 27.49 3.03 -14.35
CA ALA A 140 27.54 2.65 -12.95
C ALA A 140 26.24 2.99 -12.19
N THR A 141 25.66 4.17 -12.42
CA THR A 141 24.40 4.60 -11.79
C THR A 141 23.20 3.79 -12.29
N ALA A 142 23.27 3.26 -13.51
CA ALA A 142 22.20 2.47 -14.12
C ALA A 142 22.20 0.99 -13.67
N GLN A 143 23.26 0.50 -13.02
CA GLN A 143 23.41 -0.94 -12.72
C GLN A 143 22.29 -1.48 -11.84
N PHE A 144 21.97 -0.79 -10.75
CA PHE A 144 20.96 -1.26 -9.81
C PHE A 144 19.53 -1.18 -10.34
N PRO A 145 19.08 -0.06 -10.96
CA PRO A 145 17.80 -0.05 -11.66
C PRO A 145 17.70 -1.16 -12.71
N ASN A 146 18.75 -1.39 -13.50
CA ASN A 146 18.77 -2.46 -14.51
C ASN A 146 18.64 -3.86 -13.89
N LEU A 147 19.32 -4.13 -12.78
CA LEU A 147 19.22 -5.41 -12.07
C LEU A 147 17.80 -5.67 -11.57
N ILE A 148 17.14 -4.65 -11.02
CA ILE A 148 15.75 -4.77 -10.58
C ILE A 148 14.83 -4.99 -11.79
N LEU A 149 14.99 -4.21 -12.85
CA LEU A 149 14.16 -4.27 -14.05
C LEU A 149 14.28 -5.61 -14.79
N LEU A 150 15.47 -6.23 -14.78
CA LEU A 150 15.71 -7.54 -15.37
C LEU A 150 14.78 -8.62 -14.80
N GLY A 151 14.55 -8.60 -13.48
CA GLY A 151 13.60 -9.51 -12.82
C GLY A 151 12.16 -9.01 -12.85
N ALA A 152 11.96 -7.71 -12.63
CA ALA A 152 10.65 -7.12 -12.42
C ALA A 152 9.80 -7.03 -13.69
N LEU A 153 10.38 -6.72 -14.86
CA LEU A 153 9.63 -6.61 -16.11
C LEU A 153 9.05 -7.96 -16.58
N PRO A 154 9.84 -9.06 -16.67
CA PRO A 154 9.28 -10.36 -17.03
C PRO A 154 8.22 -10.85 -16.04
N LEU A 155 8.45 -10.66 -14.74
CA LEU A 155 7.52 -11.09 -13.70
C LEU A 155 6.21 -10.29 -13.73
N SER A 156 6.29 -8.96 -13.86
CA SER A 156 5.09 -8.11 -13.96
C SER A 156 4.30 -8.38 -15.24
N PHE A 157 4.98 -8.65 -16.36
CA PHE A 157 4.33 -9.10 -17.60
C PHE A 157 3.63 -10.44 -17.41
N TRP A 158 4.27 -11.41 -16.75
CA TRP A 158 3.66 -12.70 -16.44
C TRP A 158 2.42 -12.57 -15.56
N ILE A 159 2.48 -11.73 -14.52
CA ILE A 159 1.34 -11.45 -13.63
C ILE A 159 0.19 -10.80 -14.41
N LEU A 160 0.49 -9.82 -15.28
CA LEU A 160 -0.53 -9.16 -16.10
C LEU A 160 -1.24 -10.16 -17.02
N VAL A 161 -0.49 -11.07 -17.65
CA VAL A 161 -1.08 -12.12 -18.50
C VAL A 161 -1.93 -13.08 -17.68
N GLN A 162 -1.48 -13.48 -16.48
CA GLN A 162 -2.23 -14.35 -15.59
C GLN A 162 -3.54 -13.71 -15.13
N ASP A 163 -3.48 -12.47 -14.65
CA ASP A 163 -4.64 -11.72 -14.15
C ASP A 163 -5.60 -11.35 -15.29
N GLY A 164 -5.07 -10.99 -16.45
CA GLY A 164 -5.86 -10.73 -17.65
C GLY A 164 -6.62 -11.96 -18.13
N ARG A 165 -5.96 -13.13 -18.15
CA ARG A 165 -6.63 -14.41 -18.48
C ARG A 165 -7.70 -14.76 -17.45
N ALA A 166 -7.40 -14.59 -16.16
CA ALA A 166 -8.35 -14.88 -15.08
C ALA A 166 -9.55 -13.91 -15.04
N ALA A 167 -9.34 -12.64 -15.40
CA ALA A 167 -10.42 -11.69 -15.58
C ALA A 167 -11.30 -12.06 -16.78
N PHE A 168 -10.69 -12.45 -17.90
CA PHE A 168 -11.41 -12.89 -19.10
C PHE A 168 -12.26 -14.13 -18.86
N THR A 169 -11.74 -15.13 -18.12
CA THR A 169 -12.53 -16.32 -17.76
C THR A 169 -13.68 -15.99 -16.80
N ALA A 170 -13.50 -15.05 -15.87
CA ALA A 170 -14.55 -14.60 -14.96
C ALA A 170 -15.69 -13.84 -15.70
N VAL A 171 -15.35 -13.07 -16.73
CA VAL A 171 -16.35 -12.40 -17.58
C VAL A 171 -17.11 -13.43 -18.42
N ASN A 172 -16.40 -14.38 -19.04
CA ASN A 172 -17.03 -15.41 -19.87
C ASN A 172 -17.91 -16.39 -19.09
N SER A 173 -17.57 -16.71 -17.83
CA SER A 173 -18.40 -17.60 -16.99
C SER A 173 -19.69 -16.96 -16.50
N THR A 174 -19.71 -15.62 -16.38
CA THR A 174 -20.89 -14.87 -15.94
C THR A 174 -21.73 -14.34 -17.12
N GLY A 175 -21.22 -14.46 -18.35
CA GLY A 175 -21.88 -14.07 -19.59
C GLY A 175 -21.98 -12.56 -19.87
N ASP A 176 -21.82 -11.73 -18.84
CA ASP A 176 -21.86 -10.26 -18.93
C ASP A 176 -20.76 -9.64 -18.05
N PHE A 177 -20.11 -8.57 -18.56
CA PHE A 177 -19.08 -7.84 -17.83
C PHE A 177 -19.67 -7.14 -16.59
N ARG A 178 -20.91 -6.65 -16.69
CA ARG A 178 -21.55 -5.91 -15.60
C ARG A 178 -21.85 -6.80 -14.40
N SER A 179 -22.31 -8.02 -14.64
CA SER A 179 -22.57 -9.01 -13.59
C SER A 179 -21.27 -9.51 -12.96
N ALA A 180 -20.23 -9.78 -13.77
CA ALA A 180 -18.90 -10.15 -13.28
C ALA A 180 -18.28 -9.05 -12.39
N TRP A 181 -18.39 -7.77 -12.79
CA TRP A 181 -17.96 -6.63 -11.98
C TRP A 181 -18.78 -6.50 -10.69
N GLN A 182 -20.09 -6.71 -10.75
CA GLN A 182 -20.95 -6.63 -9.56
C GLN A 182 -20.60 -7.73 -8.54
N VAL A 183 -20.35 -8.95 -9.00
CA VAL A 183 -19.89 -10.06 -8.15
C VAL A 183 -18.51 -9.77 -7.56
N ALA A 184 -17.56 -9.28 -8.35
CA ALA A 184 -16.22 -8.91 -7.88
C ALA A 184 -16.26 -7.76 -6.86
N SER A 185 -17.06 -6.72 -7.14
CA SER A 185 -17.20 -5.54 -6.27
C SER A 185 -17.84 -5.87 -4.92
N THR A 186 -18.81 -6.79 -4.91
CA THR A 186 -19.46 -7.27 -3.69
C THR A 186 -18.53 -8.15 -2.88
N LYS A 187 -17.80 -9.08 -3.52
CA LYS A 187 -16.76 -9.89 -2.86
C LYS A 187 -15.66 -9.03 -2.23
N ALA A 188 -15.31 -7.91 -2.86
CA ALA A 188 -14.33 -7.00 -2.33
C ALA A 188 -14.88 -5.96 -1.34
N ALA A 189 -16.20 -5.97 -1.05
CA ALA A 189 -16.85 -4.95 -0.22
C ALA A 189 -16.50 -3.51 -0.65
N LEU A 190 -16.32 -3.29 -1.97
CA LEU A 190 -16.05 -1.98 -2.55
C LEU A 190 -17.11 -0.93 -2.16
N PRO A 191 -18.43 -1.19 -2.19
CA PRO A 191 -19.40 -0.16 -1.85
C PRO A 191 -19.27 0.33 -0.41
N SER A 192 -19.11 -0.58 0.56
CA SER A 192 -18.92 -0.22 1.97
C SER A 192 -17.63 0.58 2.18
N SER A 193 -16.58 0.25 1.42
CA SER A 193 -15.28 0.90 1.54
C SER A 193 -15.26 2.27 0.88
N LEU A 194 -15.99 2.47 -0.23
CA LEU A 194 -16.19 3.77 -0.85
C LEU A 194 -16.93 4.74 0.07
N VAL A 195 -17.93 4.28 0.81
CA VAL A 195 -18.61 5.10 1.83
C VAL A 195 -17.63 5.53 2.92
N PHE A 196 -16.77 4.61 3.38
CA PHE A 196 -15.73 4.93 4.36
C PHE A 196 -14.68 5.92 3.82
N ILE A 197 -14.22 5.75 2.58
CA ILE A 197 -13.33 6.70 1.89
C ILE A 197 -13.99 8.08 1.83
N GLY A 198 -15.25 8.15 1.41
CA GLY A 198 -16.02 9.39 1.36
C GLY A 198 -16.09 10.09 2.71
N PHE A 199 -16.23 9.33 3.80
CA PHE A 199 -16.18 9.86 5.16
C PHE A 199 -14.82 10.47 5.53
N ILE A 200 -13.72 9.84 5.13
CA ILE A 200 -12.39 10.40 5.37
C ILE A 200 -12.19 11.67 4.55
N VAL A 201 -12.53 11.63 3.25
CA VAL A 201 -12.45 12.82 2.37
C VAL A 201 -13.29 13.97 2.92
N ALA A 202 -14.51 13.70 3.37
CA ALA A 202 -15.37 14.68 4.01
C ALA A 202 -14.74 15.24 5.30
N THR A 203 -14.05 14.42 6.08
CA THR A 203 -13.34 14.86 7.29
C THR A 203 -12.17 15.77 6.96
N ILE A 204 -11.38 15.45 5.94
CA ILE A 204 -10.28 16.29 5.47
C ILE A 204 -10.84 17.62 4.94
N GLY A 205 -11.91 17.58 4.14
CA GLY A 205 -12.60 18.79 3.66
C GLY A 205 -13.16 19.65 4.80
N LEU A 206 -13.76 19.02 5.81
CA LEU A 206 -14.30 19.72 6.97
C LEU A 206 -13.20 20.32 7.84
N ALA A 207 -12.02 19.70 7.90
CA ALA A 207 -10.86 20.25 8.59
C ALA A 207 -10.34 21.53 7.93
N TYR A 208 -10.43 21.67 6.60
CA TYR A 208 -10.14 22.95 5.94
C TYR A 208 -11.16 24.04 6.31
N LEU A 209 -12.45 23.69 6.43
CA LEU A 209 -13.51 24.66 6.69
C LEU A 209 -13.57 25.12 8.14
N VAL A 210 -13.67 24.16 9.07
CA VAL A 210 -14.02 24.39 10.48
C VAL A 210 -12.82 24.20 11.42
N GLY A 211 -11.68 23.78 10.88
CA GLY A 211 -10.47 23.52 11.65
C GLY A 211 -10.32 22.05 12.06
N GLN A 212 -9.06 21.66 12.26
CA GLN A 212 -8.64 20.26 12.46
C GLN A 212 -9.26 19.61 13.70
N LEU A 213 -9.34 20.35 14.81
CA LEU A 213 -9.82 19.83 16.09
C LEU A 213 -11.31 19.49 16.02
N VAL A 214 -12.11 20.39 15.46
CA VAL A 214 -13.56 20.19 15.29
C VAL A 214 -13.85 19.08 14.28
N ALA A 215 -13.08 19.00 13.20
CA ALA A 215 -13.26 17.98 12.18
C ALA A 215 -13.04 16.56 12.70
N LEU A 216 -12.01 16.35 13.51
CA LEU A 216 -11.72 15.04 14.09
C LEU A 216 -12.80 14.61 15.09
N SER A 217 -13.32 15.53 15.90
CA SER A 217 -14.44 15.25 16.82
C SER A 217 -15.73 14.91 16.08
N LEU A 218 -16.05 15.67 15.02
CA LEU A 218 -17.21 15.40 14.17
C LEU A 218 -17.09 14.07 13.44
N PHE A 219 -15.89 13.70 12.98
CA PHE A 219 -15.66 12.38 12.39
C PHE A 219 -15.97 11.26 13.38
N VAL A 220 -15.49 11.33 14.62
CA VAL A 220 -15.77 10.31 15.64
C VAL A 220 -17.28 10.20 15.89
N PHE A 221 -17.97 11.32 16.03
CA PHE A 221 -19.41 11.35 16.20
C PHE A 221 -20.15 10.70 15.03
N ALA A 222 -19.82 11.10 13.80
CA ALA A 222 -20.48 10.62 12.60
C ALA A 222 -20.17 9.14 12.32
N TYR A 223 -18.95 8.69 12.62
CA TYR A 223 -18.54 7.29 12.51
C TYR A 223 -19.33 6.39 13.47
N LEU A 224 -19.43 6.78 14.75
CA LEU A 224 -20.18 6.01 15.77
C LEU A 224 -21.67 5.93 15.44
N LYS A 225 -22.22 6.98 14.82
CA LYS A 225 -23.62 7.00 14.41
C LYS A 225 -23.89 6.10 13.19
N VAL A 226 -23.04 6.16 12.17
CA VAL A 226 -23.27 5.44 10.90
C VAL A 226 -22.89 3.96 10.98
N TRP A 227 -21.75 3.64 11.61
CA TRP A 227 -21.27 2.25 11.70
C TRP A 227 -21.48 1.61 13.07
N GLY A 228 -21.47 2.40 14.14
CA GLY A 228 -21.58 1.86 15.50
C GLY A 228 -23.02 1.64 15.97
N GLY A 229 -24.02 2.24 15.31
CA GLY A 229 -25.42 2.12 15.72
C GLY A 229 -25.70 2.65 17.14
N TYR A 230 -24.79 3.46 17.70
CA TYR A 230 -24.87 3.91 19.07
C TYR A 230 -25.94 4.99 19.26
N ARG A 231 -26.48 5.06 20.47
CA ARG A 231 -27.42 6.12 20.86
C ARG A 231 -26.73 7.50 20.79
N TRP A 232 -27.52 8.53 20.56
CA TRP A 232 -27.05 9.91 20.45
C TRP A 232 -26.19 10.38 21.65
N PRO A 233 -26.59 10.17 22.93
CA PRO A 233 -25.80 10.65 24.07
C PRO A 233 -24.45 9.95 24.20
N THR A 234 -24.36 8.64 23.92
CA THR A 234 -23.09 7.92 23.97
C THR A 234 -22.14 8.40 22.88
N SER A 235 -22.66 8.67 21.68
CA SER A 235 -21.86 9.19 20.57
C SER A 235 -21.28 10.57 20.85
N VAL A 236 -22.06 11.47 21.46
CA VAL A 236 -21.59 12.80 21.89
C VAL A 236 -20.54 12.67 22.99
N LEU A 237 -20.74 11.79 23.98
CA LEU A 237 -19.77 11.56 25.05
C LEU A 237 -18.41 11.11 24.50
N TYR A 238 -18.40 10.15 23.58
CA TYR A 238 -17.17 9.69 22.93
C TYR A 238 -16.52 10.78 22.07
N ALA A 239 -17.31 11.57 21.34
CA ALA A 239 -16.79 12.69 20.56
C ALA A 239 -16.15 13.78 21.45
N ALA A 240 -16.77 14.09 22.59
CA ALA A 240 -16.23 15.01 23.58
C ALA A 240 -14.94 14.47 24.22
N CYS A 241 -14.91 13.18 24.54
CA CYS A 241 -13.71 12.53 25.07
C CYS A 241 -12.57 12.54 24.04
N ALA A 242 -12.87 12.25 22.76
CA ALA A 242 -11.90 12.35 21.67
C ALA A 242 -11.40 13.80 21.48
N LEU A 243 -12.27 14.79 21.61
CA LEU A 243 -11.89 16.21 21.59
C LEU A 243 -10.89 16.52 22.70
N LEU A 244 -11.18 16.11 23.94
CA LEU A 244 -10.28 16.32 25.09
C LEU A 244 -8.92 15.65 24.89
N VAL A 245 -8.90 14.44 24.33
CA VAL A 245 -7.63 13.76 24.00
C VAL A 245 -6.87 14.51 22.92
N VAL A 246 -7.53 14.93 21.84
CA VAL A 246 -6.86 15.67 20.76
C VAL A 246 -6.32 17.01 21.24
N TRP A 247 -7.14 17.77 21.97
CA TRP A 247 -6.76 19.06 22.53
C TRP A 247 -5.66 18.94 23.59
N GLY A 248 -5.82 18.04 24.57
CA GLY A 248 -4.88 17.90 25.68
C GLY A 248 -3.56 17.26 25.24
N PHE A 249 -3.60 16.16 24.50
CA PHE A 249 -2.38 15.46 24.09
C PHE A 249 -1.66 16.19 22.95
N TYR A 250 -2.35 16.47 21.83
CA TYR A 250 -1.68 17.08 20.68
C TYR A 250 -1.51 18.60 20.84
N GLY A 251 -2.49 19.28 21.45
CA GLY A 251 -2.42 20.72 21.66
C GLY A 251 -1.56 21.13 22.86
N GLN A 252 -1.81 20.55 24.05
CA GLN A 252 -1.13 21.01 25.27
C GLN A 252 0.23 20.32 25.48
N LEU A 253 0.28 19.00 25.32
CA LEU A 253 1.45 18.19 25.66
C LEU A 253 2.49 18.20 24.52
N MET A 254 2.04 18.00 23.28
CA MET A 254 2.89 18.05 22.08
C MET A 254 3.08 19.47 21.51
N ARG A 255 2.30 20.47 21.96
CA ARG A 255 2.35 21.86 21.48
C ARG A 255 2.28 22.00 19.96
N LEU A 256 1.45 21.20 19.30
CA LEU A 256 1.30 21.25 17.84
C LEU A 256 0.46 22.45 17.41
N LEU A 257 0.89 23.06 16.31
CA LEU A 257 0.10 24.07 15.60
C LEU A 257 -0.99 23.33 14.82
N PHE A 258 -2.25 23.58 15.16
CA PHE A 258 -3.38 23.07 14.39
C PHE A 258 -3.62 23.94 13.16
N HIS A 259 -4.11 23.33 12.08
CA HIS A 259 -4.53 24.12 10.92
C HIS A 259 -5.65 25.10 11.32
N PRO A 260 -5.48 26.41 11.07
CA PRO A 260 -6.51 27.41 11.38
C PRO A 260 -7.76 27.14 10.55
N SER A 261 -8.92 27.36 11.15
CA SER A 261 -10.20 27.23 10.48
C SER A 261 -10.45 28.45 9.60
N VAL A 262 -10.80 28.24 8.33
CA VAL A 262 -11.20 29.34 7.44
C VAL A 262 -12.45 30.07 7.98
N LEU A 263 -13.31 29.38 8.74
CA LEU A 263 -14.52 29.95 9.35
C LEU A 263 -14.30 30.74 10.65
N PHE A 264 -13.24 30.48 11.43
CA PHE A 264 -13.03 31.17 12.71
C PHE A 264 -11.80 32.09 12.76
N GLY A 265 -11.08 32.28 11.64
CA GLY A 265 -9.98 33.24 11.53
C GLY A 265 -8.70 32.76 12.17
#